data_AF-A0A6J8FIZ8-F1
#
_entry.id   AF-A0A6J8FIZ8-F1
#
_cell.length_a   1.000
_cell.length_b   1.000
_cell.length_c   1.000
_cell.angle_alpha   90.00
_cell.angle_beta   90.00
_cell.angle_gamma   90.00
#
_symmetry.space_group_name_H-M   'P 1'
#
loop_
_entity.id
_entity.type
_entity.pdbx_description
1 polymer ?
#
loop_
_entity_poly.entity_id
_entity_poly.type
_entity_poly.pdbx_seq_one_letter_code
_entity_poly.pdbx_strand_id
1 'polypeptide(L)'
;MTQLHRRVALIAVLAAAVLLTLAAPVARARVASPWDAVEDDGLQEREMDADDEPFFISEAERSNTLKVMRAFAAAMPSLGWSGADFCTWAGVRCFDTNVSFIATGSLATGTLPEMPDDVDYSLVKLDQINLFDQNTGITGTLPSSWSKLHKVRTVNLGYTSISSTLPASWSSMSSLRFLTLSSTDVFGTLPAAWSSMSAIEQIVISRTQITGTLPEEWSTMPNVRRIHFQQCNLYGSFPASWARMPSLERLGLQKNNFCGCVPDSWLTSPTLWVGVDAKHRMADCATAHACAETTTPEPVPSSSGSAGEVSGSSSSSTATTAEPTTSTTSPTPCPTPCRVPNCMSCAPGNSMRCSVCFPGYVLTAGGWCMRHTGEDAAVFPVGTAAAAAVSATVVVMGAVLA
;
A
#
# COMPACT_ATOMS: atom_id res chain seq x y z
N MET A 1 26.97 -1.81 56.06
CA MET A 1 26.91 -0.92 54.86
C MET A 1 26.79 -1.71 53.52
N THR A 2 26.14 -2.88 53.48
CA THR A 2 26.22 -3.80 52.32
C THR A 2 24.89 -4.06 51.60
N GLN A 3 23.75 -3.69 52.18
CA GLN A 3 22.41 -3.85 51.57
C GLN A 3 21.97 -2.62 50.76
N LEU A 4 22.30 -1.41 51.22
CA LEU A 4 21.90 -0.17 50.55
C LEU A 4 22.65 0.04 49.22
N HIS A 5 23.95 -0.28 49.17
CA HIS A 5 24.75 -0.23 47.94
C HIS A 5 24.28 -1.22 46.87
N ARG A 6 23.81 -2.41 47.27
CA ARG A 6 23.24 -3.40 46.33
C ARG A 6 21.91 -2.93 45.75
N ARG A 7 21.07 -2.25 46.53
CA ARG A 7 19.79 -1.71 46.05
C ARG A 7 19.97 -0.52 45.11
N VAL A 8 20.91 0.37 45.40
CA VAL A 8 21.25 1.50 44.51
C VAL A 8 21.88 1.01 43.19
N ALA A 9 22.75 -0.01 43.24
CA ALA A 9 23.29 -0.64 42.04
C ALA A 9 22.22 -1.33 41.19
N LEU A 10 21.25 -2.01 41.83
CA LEU A 10 20.15 -2.67 41.11
C LEU A 10 19.22 -1.65 40.43
N ILE A 11 18.92 -0.53 41.11
CA ILE A 11 18.09 0.54 40.55
C ILE A 11 18.81 1.26 39.40
N ALA A 12 20.12 1.47 39.51
CA ALA A 12 20.92 2.07 38.43
C ALA A 12 21.00 1.17 37.19
N VAL A 13 21.13 -0.16 37.37
CA VAL A 13 21.13 -1.13 36.26
C VAL A 13 19.76 -1.23 35.60
N LEU A 14 18.67 -1.17 36.39
CA LEU A 14 17.30 -1.16 35.84
C LEU A 14 16.99 0.16 35.11
N ALA A 15 17.44 1.31 35.61
CA ALA A 15 17.26 2.60 34.94
C ALA A 15 18.07 2.70 33.63
N ALA A 16 19.29 2.17 33.59
CA ALA A 16 20.10 2.09 32.37
C ALA A 16 19.48 1.15 31.32
N ALA A 17 18.90 0.02 31.76
CA ALA A 17 18.20 -0.91 30.87
C ALA A 17 16.91 -0.33 30.28
N VAL A 18 16.20 0.55 31.01
CA VAL A 18 14.99 1.25 30.51
C VAL A 18 15.33 2.42 29.59
N LEU A 19 16.47 3.10 29.80
CA LEU A 19 16.93 4.14 28.88
C LEU A 19 17.48 3.58 27.56
N LEU A 20 18.04 2.36 27.57
CA LEU A 20 18.48 1.66 26.36
C LEU A 20 17.32 1.10 25.51
N THR A 21 16.12 0.92 26.06
CA THR A 21 14.94 0.47 25.31
C THR A 21 14.12 1.62 24.70
N LEU A 22 14.32 2.86 25.16
CA LEU A 22 13.65 4.06 24.61
C LEU A 22 14.44 4.75 23.49
N ALA A 23 15.69 4.34 23.24
CA ALA A 23 16.55 4.91 22.19
C ALA A 23 16.80 3.94 21.02
N ALA A 24 16.08 2.83 20.93
CA ALA A 24 16.13 1.97 19.76
C ALA A 24 15.29 2.61 18.64
N PRO A 25 15.85 2.90 17.45
CA PRO A 25 15.03 3.30 16.31
C PRO A 25 14.03 2.17 16.06
N VAL A 26 12.75 2.51 15.99
CA VAL A 26 11.70 1.60 15.54
C VAL A 26 12.02 1.27 14.08
N ALA A 27 12.82 0.23 13.86
CA ALA A 27 12.96 -0.38 12.56
C ALA A 27 11.58 -0.94 12.21
N ARG A 28 10.86 -0.24 11.33
CA ARG A 28 9.67 -0.78 10.68
C ARG A 28 10.13 -2.04 9.93
N ALA A 29 9.91 -3.19 10.54
CA ALA A 29 10.10 -4.47 9.86
C ALA A 29 9.21 -4.45 8.60
N ARG A 30 9.83 -4.53 7.42
CA ARG A 30 9.10 -4.75 6.17
C ARG A 30 8.45 -6.12 6.24
N VAL A 31 7.16 -6.16 6.55
CA VAL A 31 6.34 -7.28 6.09
C VAL A 31 6.09 -7.01 4.61
N ALA A 32 6.95 -7.58 3.75
CA ALA A 32 6.62 -7.71 2.34
C ALA A 32 5.28 -8.45 2.28
N SER A 33 4.27 -7.77 1.74
CA SER A 33 3.02 -8.43 1.40
C SER A 33 3.27 -9.36 0.21
N PRO A 34 2.47 -10.43 0.03
CA PRO A 34 2.59 -11.33 -1.12
C PRO A 34 2.46 -10.65 -2.50
N TRP A 35 2.15 -9.35 -2.53
CA TRP A 35 1.92 -8.54 -3.72
C TRP A 35 3.12 -7.64 -4.08
N ASP A 36 4.18 -7.63 -3.28
CA ASP A 36 5.40 -6.83 -3.54
C ASP A 36 6.34 -7.48 -4.59
N ALA A 37 5.94 -8.61 -5.17
CA ALA A 37 6.55 -9.13 -6.39
C ALA A 37 5.91 -8.41 -7.60
N VAL A 38 6.54 -7.32 -8.03
CA VAL A 38 6.48 -6.95 -9.44
C VAL A 38 7.06 -8.15 -10.18
N GLU A 39 6.22 -8.86 -10.93
CA GLU A 39 6.68 -9.88 -11.86
C GLU A 39 7.62 -9.18 -12.85
N ASP A 40 8.90 -9.52 -12.75
CA ASP A 40 9.95 -9.17 -13.70
C ASP A 40 9.63 -9.92 -15.00
N ASP A 41 8.87 -9.29 -15.89
CA ASP A 41 8.71 -9.76 -17.26
C ASP A 41 10.09 -9.66 -17.90
N GLY A 42 10.74 -10.81 -17.99
CA GLY A 42 12.14 -10.98 -18.34
C GLY A 42 12.59 -10.12 -19.51
N LEU A 43 13.54 -9.24 -19.22
CA LEU A 43 14.41 -8.68 -20.23
C LEU A 43 15.26 -9.84 -20.77
N GLN A 44 14.91 -10.34 -21.96
CA GLN A 44 15.86 -11.08 -22.77
C GLN A 44 17.05 -10.16 -23.03
N GLU A 45 18.16 -10.46 -22.38
CA GLU A 45 19.47 -9.91 -22.72
C GLU A 45 19.75 -10.34 -24.16
N ARG A 46 19.51 -9.42 -25.10
CA ARG A 46 19.93 -9.57 -26.49
C ARG A 46 21.43 -9.25 -26.51
N GLU A 47 22.25 -10.22 -26.90
CA GLU A 47 23.67 -9.98 -27.18
C GLU A 47 23.76 -8.84 -28.21
N MET A 48 24.51 -7.79 -27.84
CA MET A 48 24.69 -6.57 -28.63
C MET A 48 25.64 -6.89 -29.79
N ASP A 49 25.11 -6.84 -31.01
CA ASP A 49 25.88 -7.02 -32.24
C ASP A 49 26.87 -5.84 -32.41
N ALA A 50 28.05 -6.10 -32.97
CA ALA A 50 29.15 -5.14 -33.07
C ALA A 50 28.91 -3.95 -34.04
N ASP A 51 27.68 -3.80 -34.55
CA ASP A 51 27.25 -2.78 -35.51
C ASP A 51 26.17 -1.82 -34.94
N ASP A 52 25.82 -1.90 -33.64
CA ASP A 52 24.88 -0.96 -33.02
C ASP A 52 25.53 0.43 -32.85
N GLU A 53 25.01 1.41 -33.61
CA GLU A 53 25.35 2.83 -33.54
C GLU A 53 25.28 3.35 -32.08
N PRO A 54 26.26 4.15 -31.62
CA PRO A 54 26.32 4.58 -30.23
C PRO A 54 25.11 5.44 -29.86
N PHE A 55 24.53 5.14 -28.69
CA PHE A 55 23.61 5.96 -27.89
C PHE A 55 23.37 7.39 -28.43
N PHE A 56 22.31 7.59 -29.21
CA PHE A 56 22.08 8.84 -29.94
C PHE A 56 20.90 9.62 -29.34
N ILE A 57 21.18 10.39 -28.28
CA ILE A 57 20.32 11.52 -27.91
C ILE A 57 20.87 12.79 -28.56
N SER A 58 20.01 13.59 -29.16
CA SER A 58 20.42 14.89 -29.72
C SER A 58 20.88 15.83 -28.60
N GLU A 59 21.70 16.83 -28.95
CA GLU A 59 22.15 17.85 -27.99
C GLU A 59 20.95 18.57 -27.32
N ALA A 60 19.88 18.80 -28.07
CA ALA A 60 18.66 19.42 -27.56
C ALA A 60 17.92 18.50 -26.56
N GLU A 61 17.81 17.20 -26.84
CA GLU A 61 17.22 16.22 -25.91
C GLU A 61 18.07 16.07 -24.65
N ARG A 62 19.39 16.02 -24.80
CA ARG A 62 20.35 16.01 -23.68
C ARG A 62 20.20 17.26 -22.83
N SER A 63 20.17 18.45 -23.45
CA SER A 63 20.05 19.73 -22.76
C SER A 63 18.74 19.83 -21.97
N ASN A 64 17.60 19.53 -22.59
CA ASN A 64 16.29 19.58 -21.92
C ASN A 64 16.15 18.53 -20.81
N THR A 65 16.65 17.31 -21.03
CA THR A 65 16.66 16.26 -19.99
C THR A 65 17.55 16.67 -18.81
N LEU A 66 18.73 17.24 -19.07
CA LEU A 66 19.63 17.72 -18.03
C LEU A 66 19.00 18.81 -17.16
N LYS A 67 18.20 19.73 -17.73
CA LYS A 67 17.48 20.74 -16.96
C LYS A 67 16.51 20.12 -15.95
N VAL A 68 15.73 19.12 -16.38
CA VAL A 68 14.84 18.36 -15.48
C VAL A 68 15.66 17.65 -14.39
N MET A 69 16.72 16.94 -14.78
CA MET A 69 17.58 16.21 -13.83
C MET A 69 18.29 17.14 -12.82
N ARG A 70 18.62 18.38 -13.22
CA ARG A 70 19.15 19.41 -12.32
C ARG A 70 18.12 19.92 -11.32
N ALA A 71 16.83 19.97 -11.69
CA ALA A 71 15.78 20.29 -10.73
C ALA A 71 15.72 19.21 -9.62
N PHE A 72 15.87 17.94 -9.99
CA PHE A 72 16.01 16.85 -9.02
C PHE A 72 17.27 16.98 -8.16
N ALA A 73 18.42 17.27 -8.77
CA ALA A 73 19.67 17.49 -8.04
C ALA A 73 19.58 18.65 -7.04
N ALA A 74 18.90 19.73 -7.41
CA ALA A 74 18.69 20.89 -6.54
C ALA A 74 17.74 20.59 -5.38
N ALA A 75 16.65 19.86 -5.64
CA ALA A 75 15.65 19.51 -4.62
C ALA A 75 16.10 18.36 -3.69
N MET A 76 17.07 17.55 -4.12
CA MET A 76 17.66 16.45 -3.34
C MET A 76 19.19 16.47 -3.45
N PRO A 77 19.89 17.37 -2.72
CA PRO A 77 21.35 17.50 -2.80
C PRO A 77 22.13 16.23 -2.41
N SER A 78 21.53 15.35 -1.61
CA SER A 78 22.12 14.08 -1.18
C SER A 78 22.35 13.08 -2.32
N LEU A 79 21.73 13.30 -3.49
CA LEU A 79 22.03 12.53 -4.70
C LEU A 79 23.47 12.78 -5.20
N GLY A 80 24.11 13.88 -4.81
CA GLY A 80 25.49 14.20 -5.21
C GLY A 80 25.66 14.48 -6.71
N TRP A 81 24.56 14.69 -7.43
CA TRP A 81 24.56 14.90 -8.87
C TRP A 81 25.15 16.26 -9.25
N SER A 82 26.14 16.25 -10.13
CA SER A 82 26.82 17.46 -10.60
C SER A 82 27.45 17.27 -11.98
N GLY A 83 27.71 18.37 -12.68
CA GLY A 83 28.27 18.35 -14.03
C GLY A 83 27.20 18.38 -15.14
N ALA A 84 27.62 18.02 -16.36
CA ALA A 84 26.79 18.06 -17.56
C ALA A 84 26.49 16.66 -18.14
N ASP A 85 27.14 15.62 -17.62
CA ASP A 85 26.97 14.26 -18.09
C ASP A 85 26.16 13.42 -17.10
N PHE A 86 24.85 13.59 -17.16
CA PHE A 86 23.93 12.93 -16.23
C PHE A 86 23.95 11.40 -16.33
N CYS A 87 24.44 10.82 -17.42
CA CYS A 87 24.60 9.36 -17.53
C CYS A 87 25.69 8.80 -16.62
N THR A 88 26.58 9.65 -16.08
CA THR A 88 27.58 9.26 -15.07
C THR A 88 27.08 9.40 -13.64
N TRP A 89 25.87 9.95 -13.46
CA TRP A 89 25.32 10.22 -12.13
C TRP A 89 24.84 8.93 -11.48
N ALA A 90 25.11 8.79 -10.18
CA ALA A 90 24.67 7.63 -9.42
C ALA A 90 23.15 7.45 -9.51
N GLY A 91 22.70 6.26 -9.88
CA GLY A 91 21.28 5.94 -10.03
C GLY A 91 20.64 6.41 -11.33
N VAL A 92 21.38 7.07 -12.23
CA VAL A 92 20.88 7.41 -13.57
C VAL A 92 21.31 6.32 -14.55
N ARG A 93 20.35 5.80 -15.31
CA ARG A 93 20.57 4.85 -16.41
C ARG A 93 20.16 5.51 -17.70
N CYS A 94 21.06 5.48 -18.67
CA CYS A 94 20.84 5.96 -20.00
C CYS A 94 20.76 4.75 -20.94
N PHE A 95 19.65 4.60 -21.67
CA PHE A 95 19.52 3.65 -22.79
C PHE A 95 19.23 4.41 -24.10
N ASP A 96 19.39 3.75 -25.24
CA ASP A 96 19.46 4.40 -26.57
C ASP A 96 18.34 5.40 -26.86
N THR A 97 17.17 5.23 -26.23
CA THR A 97 16.00 6.09 -26.45
C THR A 97 15.44 6.77 -25.20
N ASN A 98 15.94 6.45 -23.99
CA ASN A 98 15.36 6.94 -22.74
C ASN A 98 16.38 7.04 -21.59
N VAL A 99 15.96 7.75 -20.55
CA VAL A 99 16.74 7.96 -19.33
C VAL A 99 15.87 7.55 -18.15
N SER A 100 16.39 6.71 -17.28
CA SER A 100 15.73 6.27 -16.05
C SER A 100 16.49 6.78 -14.84
N PHE A 101 15.76 7.35 -13.89
CA PHE A 101 16.26 7.74 -12.58
C PHE A 101 15.81 6.71 -11.55
N ILE A 102 16.76 5.98 -10.97
CA ILE A 102 16.53 4.97 -9.94
C ILE A 102 17.45 5.24 -8.75
N ALA A 103 16.87 5.73 -7.65
CA ALA A 103 17.52 5.76 -6.35
C ALA A 103 16.89 4.70 -5.44
N THR A 104 17.70 3.77 -4.96
CA THR A 104 17.27 2.70 -4.04
C THR A 104 18.02 2.80 -2.71
N GLY A 105 17.34 2.47 -1.60
CA GLY A 105 17.87 2.61 -0.25
C GLY A 105 17.83 4.06 0.24
N SER A 106 18.03 4.28 1.54
CA SER A 106 17.83 5.60 2.19
C SER A 106 18.95 6.61 1.94
N LEU A 107 19.21 6.91 0.66
CA LEU A 107 20.30 7.79 0.21
C LEU A 107 19.77 9.16 -0.22
N ALA A 108 18.56 9.24 -0.77
CA ALA A 108 17.96 10.48 -1.21
C ALA A 108 17.16 11.14 -0.08
N THR A 109 17.42 12.42 0.10
CA THR A 109 16.76 13.29 1.08
C THR A 109 16.42 14.63 0.45
N GLY A 110 15.24 15.17 0.76
CA GLY A 110 14.76 16.42 0.20
C GLY A 110 13.29 16.35 -0.21
N THR A 111 12.95 17.01 -1.31
CA THR A 111 11.57 17.10 -1.83
C THR A 111 11.51 16.79 -3.33
N LEU A 112 10.31 16.53 -3.83
CA LEU A 112 10.10 16.42 -5.28
C LEU A 112 10.08 17.83 -5.90
N PRO A 113 10.84 18.09 -6.97
CA PRO A 113 10.90 19.41 -7.59
C PRO A 113 9.66 19.72 -8.43
N GLU A 114 9.25 20.99 -8.42
CA GLU A 114 8.44 21.54 -9.50
C GLU A 114 9.27 21.56 -10.80
N MET A 115 8.60 21.29 -11.93
CA MET A 115 9.21 21.16 -13.24
C MET A 115 9.45 22.55 -13.87
N PRO A 116 10.70 22.91 -14.25
CA PRO A 116 11.06 24.25 -14.72
C PRO A 116 10.27 24.72 -15.95
N ASP A 117 10.07 26.02 -16.11
CA ASP A 117 9.34 26.56 -17.25
C ASP A 117 10.18 26.64 -18.54
N ASP A 118 11.51 26.66 -18.42
CA ASP A 118 12.45 26.80 -19.55
C ASP A 118 12.86 25.45 -20.17
N VAL A 119 11.94 24.49 -20.24
CA VAL A 119 12.17 23.13 -20.77
C VAL A 119 11.20 22.83 -21.90
N ASP A 120 11.74 22.35 -23.03
CA ASP A 120 10.95 21.69 -24.05
C ASP A 120 10.71 20.22 -23.66
N TYR A 121 9.56 19.97 -23.06
CA TYR A 121 9.17 18.65 -22.57
C TYR A 121 8.97 17.61 -23.68
N SER A 122 8.80 18.03 -24.94
CA SER A 122 8.75 17.11 -26.08
C SER A 122 10.11 16.46 -26.35
N LEU A 123 11.20 17.09 -25.90
CA LEU A 123 12.59 16.62 -26.07
C LEU A 123 13.15 15.94 -24.82
N VAL A 124 12.46 15.99 -23.68
CA VAL A 124 12.88 15.27 -22.47
C VAL A 124 12.87 13.76 -22.74
N LYS A 125 13.89 13.03 -22.26
CA LYS A 125 14.04 11.57 -22.42
C LYS A 125 13.78 10.78 -21.15
N LEU A 126 13.48 11.46 -20.04
CA LEU A 126 13.16 10.83 -18.76
C LEU A 126 11.89 9.98 -18.89
N ASP A 127 12.01 8.67 -18.62
CA ASP A 127 10.92 7.71 -18.73
C ASP A 127 10.52 7.07 -17.39
N GLN A 128 11.45 6.99 -16.45
CA GLN A 128 11.24 6.36 -15.16
C GLN A 128 11.80 7.24 -14.05
N ILE A 129 10.97 7.45 -13.03
CA ILE A 129 11.35 8.06 -11.75
C ILE A 129 11.06 7.01 -10.67
N ASN A 130 12.11 6.43 -10.11
CA ASN A 130 12.03 5.45 -9.04
C ASN A 130 12.84 5.94 -7.83
N LEU A 131 12.13 6.42 -6.84
CA LEU A 131 12.64 6.91 -5.56
C LEU A 131 12.06 6.04 -4.43
N PHE A 132 11.94 4.74 -4.68
CA PHE A 132 11.42 3.79 -3.71
C PHE A 132 12.36 3.67 -2.50
N ASP A 133 11.76 3.45 -1.33
CA ASP A 133 12.49 3.06 -0.11
C ASP A 133 13.50 4.09 0.37
N GLN A 134 13.10 5.36 0.24
CA GLN A 134 13.86 6.50 0.76
C GLN A 134 13.51 6.81 2.22
N ASN A 135 12.70 5.95 2.86
CA ASN A 135 12.23 6.11 4.23
C ASN A 135 11.66 7.52 4.44
N THR A 136 12.02 8.18 5.54
CA THR A 136 11.60 9.55 5.84
C THR A 136 12.43 10.62 5.12
N GLY A 137 13.28 10.22 4.17
CA GLY A 137 14.22 11.12 3.50
C GLY A 137 13.57 12.05 2.49
N ILE A 138 12.62 11.53 1.71
CA ILE A 138 11.88 12.33 0.72
C ILE A 138 10.54 12.73 1.31
N THR A 139 10.31 14.03 1.37
CA THR A 139 9.13 14.67 1.98
C THR A 139 8.50 15.67 1.01
N GLY A 140 7.49 16.41 1.48
CA GLY A 140 6.83 17.45 0.69
C GLY A 140 5.64 16.91 -0.10
N THR A 141 5.38 17.52 -1.26
CA THR A 141 4.15 17.30 -2.02
C THR A 141 4.40 16.64 -3.37
N LEU A 142 3.36 16.01 -3.92
CA LEU A 142 3.32 15.57 -5.32
C LEU A 142 3.17 16.81 -6.23
N PRO A 143 4.17 17.17 -7.05
CA PRO A 143 4.14 18.41 -7.82
C PRO A 143 3.12 18.35 -8.96
N SER A 144 2.27 19.37 -9.06
CA SER A 144 1.25 19.43 -10.12
C SER A 144 1.86 19.60 -11.51
N SER A 145 3.05 20.22 -11.60
CA SER A 145 3.80 20.44 -12.83
C SER A 145 4.40 19.18 -13.45
N TRP A 146 4.40 18.03 -12.74
CA TRP A 146 4.76 16.74 -13.35
C TRP A 146 3.80 16.33 -14.48
N SER A 147 2.63 17.00 -14.57
CA SER A 147 1.76 16.96 -15.75
C SER A 147 2.46 17.32 -17.07
N LYS A 148 3.58 18.05 -17.04
CA LYS A 148 4.42 18.37 -18.21
C LYS A 148 5.29 17.18 -18.67
N LEU A 149 5.49 16.15 -17.84
CA LEU A 149 6.36 15.01 -18.12
C LEU A 149 5.68 13.94 -18.98
N HIS A 150 5.33 14.29 -20.21
CA HIS A 150 4.47 13.47 -21.09
C HIS A 150 5.07 12.11 -21.51
N LYS A 151 6.38 11.89 -21.32
CA LYS A 151 7.08 10.64 -21.68
C LYS A 151 7.36 9.71 -20.49
N VAL A 152 7.14 10.17 -19.27
CA VAL A 152 7.35 9.33 -18.08
C VAL A 152 6.30 8.22 -18.07
N ARG A 153 6.79 6.97 -18.02
CA ARG A 153 6.02 5.73 -17.97
C ARG A 153 5.92 5.14 -16.58
N THR A 154 6.91 5.39 -15.73
CA THR A 154 6.96 4.81 -14.39
C THR A 154 7.26 5.87 -13.35
N VAL A 155 6.40 5.96 -12.34
CA VAL A 155 6.61 6.75 -11.12
C VAL A 155 6.47 5.82 -9.92
N ASN A 156 7.57 5.56 -9.23
CA ASN A 156 7.59 4.81 -7.99
C ASN A 156 8.16 5.66 -6.87
N LEU A 157 7.29 6.06 -5.94
CA LEU A 157 7.61 6.86 -4.77
C LEU A 157 7.22 6.12 -3.48
N GLY A 158 7.07 4.80 -3.54
CA GLY A 158 6.67 3.99 -2.40
C GLY A 158 7.70 4.05 -1.27
N TYR A 159 7.24 3.97 -0.02
CA TYR A 159 8.08 4.05 1.17
C TYR A 159 8.90 5.36 1.24
N THR A 160 8.21 6.48 0.97
CA THR A 160 8.68 7.85 1.20
C THR A 160 7.77 8.54 2.23
N SER A 161 8.14 9.74 2.70
CA SER A 161 7.31 10.57 3.59
C SER A 161 6.64 11.74 2.85
N ILE A 162 6.27 11.51 1.59
CA ILE A 162 5.46 12.45 0.81
C ILE A 162 4.08 12.55 1.45
N SER A 163 3.61 13.79 1.68
CA SER A 163 2.34 14.11 2.34
C SER A 163 1.63 15.21 1.56
N SER A 164 0.73 14.80 0.66
CA SER A 164 -0.12 15.72 -0.11
C SER A 164 -1.35 15.00 -0.66
N THR A 165 -2.22 15.76 -1.33
CA THR A 165 -3.25 15.19 -2.19
C THR A 165 -2.69 14.65 -3.50
N LEU A 166 -3.47 13.80 -4.17
CA LEU A 166 -3.19 13.30 -5.51
C LEU A 166 -3.50 14.41 -6.55
N PRO A 167 -2.54 14.85 -7.38
CA PRO A 167 -2.79 15.93 -8.33
C PRO A 167 -3.72 15.50 -9.46
N ALA A 168 -4.87 16.17 -9.60
CA ALA A 168 -5.77 15.94 -10.72
C ALA A 168 -5.09 16.25 -12.08
N SER A 169 -4.11 17.16 -12.11
CA SER A 169 -3.35 17.51 -13.32
C SER A 169 -2.51 16.35 -13.88
N TRP A 170 -2.21 15.33 -13.09
CA TRP A 170 -1.50 14.13 -13.58
C TRP A 170 -2.32 13.33 -14.60
N SER A 171 -3.62 13.64 -14.75
CA SER A 171 -4.45 13.21 -15.88
C SER A 171 -3.84 13.48 -17.25
N SER A 172 -2.96 14.49 -17.37
CA SER A 172 -2.24 14.85 -18.60
C SER A 172 -0.93 14.08 -18.82
N MET A 173 -0.51 13.21 -17.90
CA MET A 173 0.68 12.37 -18.05
C MET A 173 0.36 11.17 -18.96
N SER A 174 0.22 11.45 -20.26
CA SER A 174 -0.33 10.53 -21.26
C SER A 174 0.46 9.24 -21.50
N SER A 175 1.73 9.17 -21.08
CA SER A 175 2.53 7.94 -21.18
C SER A 175 2.64 7.15 -19.88
N LEU A 176 2.10 7.65 -18.76
CA LEU A 176 2.26 7.00 -17.46
C LEU A 176 1.55 5.65 -17.43
N ARG A 177 2.29 4.58 -17.17
CA ARG A 177 1.83 3.18 -17.13
C ARG A 177 1.79 2.61 -15.72
N PHE A 178 2.79 2.93 -14.91
CA PHE A 178 2.97 2.39 -13.57
C PHE A 178 3.10 3.51 -12.54
N LEU A 179 2.15 3.55 -11.60
CA LEU A 179 2.17 4.49 -10.48
C LEU A 179 2.17 3.73 -9.15
N THR A 180 3.19 3.96 -8.33
CA THR A 180 3.30 3.41 -6.97
C THR A 180 3.53 4.53 -5.94
N LEU A 181 2.61 4.66 -4.99
CA LEU A 181 2.67 5.59 -3.86
C LEU A 181 2.51 4.87 -2.50
N SER A 182 2.71 3.56 -2.47
CA SER A 182 2.46 2.74 -1.29
C SER A 182 3.30 3.13 -0.08
N SER A 183 2.73 3.07 1.12
CA SER A 183 3.41 3.40 2.38
C SER A 183 3.96 4.83 2.38
N THR A 184 3.15 5.79 1.92
CA THR A 184 3.39 7.24 2.01
C THR A 184 2.28 7.91 2.82
N ASP A 185 2.44 9.19 3.13
CA ASP A 185 1.48 9.96 3.93
C ASP A 185 0.45 10.69 3.06
N VAL A 186 0.31 10.33 1.77
CA VAL A 186 -0.66 10.94 0.83
C VAL A 186 -2.10 10.78 1.33
N PHE A 187 -2.91 11.84 1.16
CA PHE A 187 -4.26 11.96 1.71
C PHE A 187 -5.24 12.59 0.70
N GLY A 188 -6.49 12.80 1.09
CA GLY A 188 -7.53 13.31 0.19
C GLY A 188 -8.18 12.20 -0.62
N THR A 189 -8.76 12.53 -1.77
CA THR A 189 -9.57 11.59 -2.58
C THR A 189 -8.85 11.13 -3.85
N LEU A 190 -9.32 10.01 -4.41
CA LEU A 190 -8.95 9.56 -5.75
C LEU A 190 -9.48 10.56 -6.79
N PRO A 191 -8.65 11.15 -7.67
CA PRO A 191 -9.14 12.12 -8.65
C PRO A 191 -9.97 11.46 -9.77
N ALA A 192 -11.23 11.86 -9.92
CA ALA A 192 -12.07 11.42 -11.05
C ALA A 192 -11.45 11.76 -12.42
N ALA A 193 -10.70 12.87 -12.50
CA ALA A 193 -9.98 13.30 -13.69
C ALA A 193 -8.94 12.27 -14.20
N TRP A 194 -8.46 11.37 -13.35
CA TRP A 194 -7.55 10.31 -13.79
C TRP A 194 -8.20 9.29 -14.74
N SER A 195 -9.54 9.32 -14.90
CA SER A 195 -10.25 8.57 -15.94
C SER A 195 -9.73 8.83 -17.36
N SER A 196 -9.09 9.98 -17.63
CA SER A 196 -8.49 10.31 -18.93
C SER A 196 -7.08 9.76 -19.14
N MET A 197 -6.46 9.13 -18.15
CA MET A 197 -5.12 8.56 -18.27
C MET A 197 -5.18 7.31 -19.14
N SER A 198 -4.95 7.49 -20.44
CA SER A 198 -5.17 6.42 -21.42
C SER A 198 -4.10 5.33 -21.39
N ALA A 199 -2.88 5.60 -20.92
CA ALA A 199 -1.79 4.62 -20.90
C ALA A 199 -1.62 3.89 -19.56
N ILE A 200 -2.33 4.28 -18.50
CA ILE A 200 -2.09 3.72 -17.16
C ILE A 200 -2.55 2.27 -17.07
N GLU A 201 -1.66 1.40 -16.63
CA GLU A 201 -1.85 -0.04 -16.54
C GLU A 201 -1.96 -0.51 -15.09
N GLN A 202 -1.20 0.14 -14.19
CA GLN A 202 -1.14 -0.24 -12.79
C GLN A 202 -1.12 0.98 -11.87
N ILE A 203 -2.01 0.96 -10.88
CA ILE A 203 -2.08 1.95 -9.81
C ILE A 203 -1.97 1.23 -8.47
N VAL A 204 -0.90 1.52 -7.72
CA VAL A 204 -0.65 0.95 -6.39
C VAL A 204 -0.54 2.09 -5.37
N ILE A 205 -1.59 2.27 -4.58
CA ILE A 205 -1.66 3.28 -3.52
C ILE A 205 -2.18 2.57 -2.27
N SER A 206 -1.32 1.78 -1.64
CA SER A 206 -1.66 0.97 -0.46
C SER A 206 -0.99 1.51 0.80
N ARG A 207 -1.59 1.34 1.98
CA ARG A 207 -1.04 1.85 3.25
C ARG A 207 -0.81 3.38 3.23
N THR A 208 -1.86 4.12 2.85
CA THR A 208 -1.85 5.59 2.79
C THR A 208 -3.07 6.16 3.51
N GLN A 209 -3.21 7.48 3.54
CA GLN A 209 -4.33 8.18 4.17
C GLN A 209 -5.44 8.56 3.18
N ILE A 210 -5.43 8.01 1.96
CA ILE A 210 -6.45 8.26 0.95
C ILE A 210 -7.83 7.88 1.47
N THR A 211 -8.81 8.74 1.25
CA THR A 211 -10.21 8.62 1.67
C THR A 211 -11.15 8.92 0.49
N GLY A 212 -12.45 9.02 0.77
CA GLY A 212 -13.49 9.17 -0.26
C GLY A 212 -13.93 7.84 -0.84
N THR A 213 -14.66 7.90 -1.95
CA THR A 213 -15.20 6.75 -2.67
C THR A 213 -14.31 6.34 -3.84
N LEU A 214 -14.55 5.14 -4.37
CA LEU A 214 -14.00 4.74 -5.67
C LEU A 214 -14.72 5.54 -6.78
N PRO A 215 -14.00 6.28 -7.66
CA PRO A 215 -14.64 7.09 -8.70
C PRO A 215 -15.33 6.23 -9.76
N GLU A 216 -16.60 6.48 -10.06
CA GLU A 216 -17.31 5.74 -11.11
C GLU A 216 -16.75 6.05 -12.51
N GLU A 217 -16.19 7.25 -12.69
CA GLU A 217 -15.58 7.73 -13.93
C GLU A 217 -14.42 6.85 -14.38
N TRP A 218 -13.75 6.17 -13.45
CA TRP A 218 -12.66 5.25 -13.77
C TRP A 218 -13.11 4.01 -14.55
N SER A 219 -14.42 3.74 -14.61
CA SER A 219 -14.99 2.66 -15.43
C SER A 219 -14.66 2.77 -16.93
N THR A 220 -14.24 3.94 -17.41
CA THR A 220 -13.87 4.18 -18.82
C THR A 220 -12.37 4.06 -19.09
N MET A 221 -11.54 3.78 -18.09
CA MET A 221 -10.08 3.71 -18.29
C MET A 221 -9.72 2.49 -19.15
N PRO A 222 -9.07 2.70 -20.32
CA PRO A 222 -8.96 1.65 -21.34
C PRO A 222 -7.93 0.57 -21.01
N ASN A 223 -6.87 0.91 -20.26
CA ASN A 223 -5.69 0.04 -20.12
C ASN A 223 -5.38 -0.37 -18.69
N VAL A 224 -6.17 0.04 -17.69
CA VAL A 224 -5.91 -0.34 -16.30
C VAL A 224 -6.15 -1.84 -16.09
N ARG A 225 -5.10 -2.53 -15.67
CA ARG A 225 -5.09 -3.97 -15.39
C ARG A 225 -5.08 -4.26 -13.89
N ARG A 226 -4.35 -3.47 -13.11
CA ARG A 226 -4.10 -3.74 -11.68
C ARG A 226 -4.34 -2.49 -10.83
N ILE A 227 -5.28 -2.57 -9.90
CA ILE A 227 -5.56 -1.51 -8.90
C ILE A 227 -5.39 -2.10 -7.49
N HIS A 228 -4.47 -1.52 -6.72
CA HIS A 228 -4.19 -1.91 -5.34
C HIS A 228 -4.35 -0.71 -4.41
N PHE A 229 -5.41 -0.72 -3.60
CA PHE A 229 -5.74 0.29 -2.60
C PHE A 229 -5.93 -0.31 -1.20
N GLN A 230 -5.19 -1.37 -0.86
CA GLN A 230 -5.32 -2.01 0.44
C GLN A 230 -4.84 -1.08 1.57
N GLN A 231 -5.49 -1.15 2.74
CA GLN A 231 -5.10 -0.37 3.92
C GLN A 231 -5.10 1.15 3.66
N CYS A 232 -6.17 1.66 3.08
CA CYS A 232 -6.45 3.10 3.02
C CYS A 232 -7.66 3.43 3.90
N ASN A 233 -8.20 4.63 3.77
CA ASN A 233 -9.41 5.11 4.44
C ASN A 233 -10.58 5.27 3.45
N LEU A 234 -10.60 4.52 2.35
CA LEU A 234 -11.67 4.56 1.35
C LEU A 234 -13.00 4.04 1.94
N TYR A 235 -14.11 4.64 1.54
CA TYR A 235 -15.45 4.30 2.01
C TYR A 235 -16.48 4.33 0.89
N GLY A 236 -17.75 4.06 1.22
CA GLY A 236 -18.85 4.02 0.27
C GLY A 236 -19.06 2.63 -0.33
N SER A 237 -19.99 2.55 -1.28
CA SER A 237 -20.28 1.32 -2.01
C SER A 237 -19.26 1.04 -3.11
N PHE A 238 -19.18 -0.21 -3.53
CA PHE A 238 -18.38 -0.62 -4.68
C PHE A 238 -19.09 -0.27 -6.00
N PRO A 239 -18.43 0.43 -6.94
CA PRO A 239 -19.04 0.85 -8.20
C PRO A 239 -19.23 -0.35 -9.14
N ALA A 240 -20.48 -0.75 -9.38
CA ALA A 240 -20.80 -1.85 -10.29
C ALA A 240 -20.28 -1.61 -11.72
N SER A 241 -20.12 -0.33 -12.12
CA SER A 241 -19.57 0.10 -13.41
C SER A 241 -18.13 -0.37 -13.65
N TRP A 242 -17.33 -0.61 -12.60
CA TRP A 242 -15.94 -1.07 -12.75
C TRP A 242 -15.84 -2.47 -13.38
N ALA A 243 -16.91 -3.28 -13.35
CA ALA A 243 -16.95 -4.53 -14.11
C ALA A 243 -16.85 -4.33 -15.63
N ARG A 244 -17.10 -3.11 -16.13
CA ARG A 244 -17.01 -2.77 -17.56
C ARG A 244 -15.63 -2.26 -17.97
N MET A 245 -14.69 -2.13 -17.03
CA MET A 245 -13.33 -1.73 -17.37
C MET A 245 -12.70 -2.81 -18.26
N PRO A 246 -12.29 -2.47 -19.49
CA PRO A 246 -12.01 -3.47 -20.52
C PRO A 246 -10.79 -4.35 -20.23
N SER A 247 -9.84 -3.84 -19.43
CA SER A 247 -8.56 -4.51 -19.17
C SER A 247 -8.36 -4.90 -17.71
N LEU A 248 -9.35 -4.67 -16.82
CA LEU A 248 -9.15 -4.83 -15.38
C LEU A 248 -9.09 -6.33 -15.00
N GLU A 249 -7.98 -6.72 -14.39
CA GLU A 249 -7.68 -8.11 -14.03
C GLU A 249 -7.51 -8.31 -12.53
N ARG A 250 -6.97 -7.31 -11.80
CA ARG A 250 -6.71 -7.44 -10.36
C ARG A 250 -7.14 -6.19 -9.59
N LEU A 251 -7.96 -6.41 -8.58
CA LEU A 251 -8.50 -5.36 -7.72
C LEU A 251 -8.29 -5.71 -6.24
N GLY A 252 -7.37 -5.03 -5.57
CA GLY A 252 -7.08 -5.20 -4.15
C GLY A 252 -7.62 -4.04 -3.32
N LEU A 253 -8.66 -4.28 -2.51
CA LEU A 253 -9.41 -3.27 -1.74
C LEU A 253 -9.52 -3.60 -0.24
N GLN A 254 -8.85 -4.66 0.23
CA GLN A 254 -8.93 -5.12 1.62
C GLN A 254 -8.50 -4.06 2.64
N LYS A 255 -9.04 -4.15 3.85
CA LYS A 255 -8.73 -3.26 4.98
C LYS A 255 -9.04 -1.81 4.66
N ASN A 256 -10.26 -1.54 4.20
CA ASN A 256 -10.83 -0.21 3.99
C ASN A 256 -12.17 -0.09 4.76
N ASN A 257 -12.81 1.06 4.62
CA ASN A 257 -14.08 1.41 5.28
C ASN A 257 -15.28 1.33 4.32
N PHE A 258 -15.23 0.43 3.33
CA PHE A 258 -16.35 0.22 2.42
C PHE A 258 -17.62 -0.26 3.14
N CYS A 259 -18.75 -0.08 2.48
CA CYS A 259 -20.07 -0.53 2.89
C CYS A 259 -20.77 -1.27 1.73
N GLY A 260 -21.82 -2.00 2.05
CA GLY A 260 -22.59 -2.81 1.13
C GLY A 260 -21.90 -4.09 0.68
N CYS A 261 -22.51 -4.75 -0.29
CA CYS A 261 -22.02 -5.97 -0.92
C CYS A 261 -21.10 -5.66 -2.11
N VAL A 262 -20.17 -6.57 -2.38
CA VAL A 262 -19.51 -6.60 -3.69
C VAL A 262 -20.57 -6.83 -4.78
N PRO A 263 -20.58 -6.05 -5.88
CA PRO A 263 -21.53 -6.24 -6.96
C PRO A 263 -21.37 -7.60 -7.62
N ASP A 264 -22.48 -8.27 -7.94
CA ASP A 264 -22.46 -9.55 -8.64
C ASP A 264 -21.67 -9.47 -9.96
N SER A 265 -21.72 -8.33 -10.64
CA SER A 265 -20.97 -8.09 -11.89
C SER A 265 -19.46 -8.26 -11.72
N TRP A 266 -18.92 -8.03 -10.53
CA TRP A 266 -17.51 -8.27 -10.22
C TRP A 266 -17.25 -9.76 -10.00
N LEU A 267 -18.16 -10.46 -9.32
CA LEU A 267 -18.03 -11.88 -8.97
C LEU A 267 -18.25 -12.82 -10.15
N THR A 268 -19.08 -12.41 -11.12
CA THR A 268 -19.34 -13.18 -12.35
C THR A 268 -18.30 -12.94 -13.44
N SER A 269 -17.38 -11.98 -13.25
CA SER A 269 -16.32 -11.71 -14.22
C SER A 269 -15.27 -12.83 -14.18
N PRO A 270 -14.98 -13.51 -15.31
CA PRO A 270 -14.05 -14.63 -15.34
C PRO A 270 -12.58 -14.21 -15.24
N THR A 271 -12.27 -12.95 -15.56
CA THR A 271 -10.89 -12.43 -15.64
C THR A 271 -10.53 -11.52 -14.47
N LEU A 272 -11.52 -11.07 -13.69
CA LEU A 272 -11.30 -10.13 -12.60
C LEU A 272 -11.09 -10.85 -11.26
N TRP A 273 -9.86 -10.78 -10.74
CA TRP A 273 -9.57 -11.15 -9.37
C TRP A 273 -9.86 -9.99 -8.42
N VAL A 274 -10.76 -10.22 -7.47
CA VAL A 274 -11.13 -9.23 -6.45
C VAL A 274 -10.62 -9.67 -5.07
N GLY A 275 -9.93 -8.77 -4.37
CA GLY A 275 -9.56 -8.91 -2.97
C GLY A 275 -10.28 -7.85 -2.13
N VAL A 276 -11.39 -8.21 -1.49
CA VAL A 276 -12.12 -7.38 -0.52
C VAL A 276 -12.17 -8.07 0.85
N ASP A 277 -12.53 -7.36 1.90
CA ASP A 277 -12.76 -7.97 3.22
C ASP A 277 -13.96 -8.91 3.17
N ALA A 278 -13.87 -10.04 3.89
CA ALA A 278 -14.87 -11.12 3.83
C ALA A 278 -16.30 -10.66 4.14
N LYS A 279 -16.44 -9.64 4.99
CA LYS A 279 -17.73 -9.03 5.37
C LYS A 279 -18.55 -8.51 4.19
N HIS A 280 -17.89 -8.15 3.08
CA HIS A 280 -18.55 -7.66 1.86
C HIS A 280 -19.00 -8.77 0.90
N ARG A 281 -18.74 -10.04 1.26
CA ARG A 281 -19.12 -11.24 0.50
C ARG A 281 -20.12 -12.14 1.23
N MET A 282 -20.51 -11.77 2.45
CA MET A 282 -21.47 -12.54 3.25
C MET A 282 -22.90 -12.33 2.73
N ALA A 283 -23.80 -13.28 2.96
CA ALA A 283 -25.18 -13.18 2.46
C ALA A 283 -25.96 -11.97 3.00
N ASP A 284 -25.60 -11.47 4.18
CA ASP A 284 -26.19 -10.33 4.87
C ASP A 284 -25.40 -9.03 4.69
N CYS A 285 -24.41 -8.97 3.79
CA CYS A 285 -23.59 -7.76 3.58
C CYS A 285 -24.41 -6.50 3.29
N ALA A 286 -25.59 -6.65 2.67
CA ALA A 286 -26.47 -5.54 2.33
C ALA A 286 -27.12 -4.89 3.57
N THR A 287 -27.38 -5.68 4.61
CA THR A 287 -28.06 -5.22 5.84
C THR A 287 -27.07 -4.98 6.97
N ALA A 288 -26.12 -5.90 7.20
CA ALA A 288 -25.11 -5.81 8.25
C ALA A 288 -24.10 -4.68 8.02
N HIS A 289 -23.88 -4.31 6.76
CA HIS A 289 -22.94 -3.27 6.35
C HIS A 289 -23.58 -2.26 5.40
N ALA A 290 -24.88 -1.99 5.53
CA ALA A 290 -25.57 -1.02 4.70
C ALA A 290 -24.81 0.32 4.64
N CYS A 291 -24.74 0.91 3.45
CA CYS A 291 -24.21 2.26 3.30
C CYS A 291 -25.18 3.25 3.93
N ALA A 292 -24.65 4.21 4.69
CA ALA A 292 -25.46 5.31 5.19
C ALA A 292 -26.08 6.05 3.99
N GLU A 293 -27.40 6.19 3.97
CA GLU A 293 -28.03 7.04 2.97
C GLU A 293 -27.46 8.44 3.11
N THR A 294 -26.98 8.98 1.99
CA THR A 294 -26.58 10.38 1.93
C THR A 294 -27.86 11.19 2.08
N THR A 295 -28.21 11.55 3.31
CA THR A 295 -29.28 12.51 3.58
C THR A 295 -28.87 13.81 2.93
N THR A 296 -29.33 14.01 1.69
CA THR A 296 -29.39 15.31 1.07
C THR A 296 -30.15 16.19 2.06
N PRO A 297 -29.61 17.33 2.53
CA PRO A 297 -30.37 18.20 3.40
C PRO A 297 -31.65 18.58 2.67
N GLU A 298 -32.78 18.24 3.28
CA GLU A 298 -34.10 18.70 2.85
C GLU A 298 -34.04 20.23 2.70
N PRO A 299 -34.56 20.83 1.61
CA PRO A 299 -34.54 22.28 1.46
C PRO A 299 -35.34 22.88 2.61
N VAL A 300 -34.65 23.68 3.44
CA VAL A 300 -35.23 24.44 4.55
C VAL A 300 -36.45 25.22 4.04
N PRO A 301 -37.66 25.01 4.60
CA PRO A 301 -38.80 25.82 4.22
C PRO A 301 -38.54 27.26 4.67
N SER A 302 -38.63 28.18 3.72
CA SER A 302 -38.49 29.61 3.94
C SER A 302 -39.64 30.10 4.81
N SER A 303 -39.38 30.41 6.09
CA SER A 303 -40.35 31.05 6.96
C SER A 303 -40.19 32.58 6.88
N SER A 304 -41.00 33.20 6.02
CA SER A 304 -41.38 34.60 6.16
C SER A 304 -42.40 34.72 7.29
N GLY A 305 -42.07 35.46 8.34
CA GLY A 305 -42.95 35.70 9.47
C GLY A 305 -44.16 36.57 9.12
N SER A 306 -45.28 36.28 9.77
CA SER A 306 -46.16 37.32 10.29
C SER A 306 -47.03 36.77 11.42
N ALA A 307 -47.24 37.62 12.41
CA ALA A 307 -47.90 37.36 13.68
C ALA A 307 -49.42 37.25 13.54
N GLY A 308 -50.04 36.50 14.44
CA GLY A 308 -51.48 36.46 14.68
C GLY A 308 -51.80 35.59 15.88
N GLU A 309 -52.23 36.22 16.97
CA GLU A 309 -52.53 35.63 18.28
C GLU A 309 -53.91 34.91 18.32
N VAL A 310 -54.09 34.15 19.43
CA VAL A 310 -55.30 33.96 20.25
C VAL A 310 -55.92 32.54 20.31
N SER A 311 -55.71 31.95 21.49
CA SER A 311 -56.58 31.10 22.35
C SER A 311 -57.13 29.74 21.92
N GLY A 312 -57.02 28.77 22.84
CA GLY A 312 -57.97 27.65 22.93
C GLY A 312 -57.45 26.35 23.56
N SER A 313 -57.44 26.29 24.89
CA SER A 313 -57.86 25.18 25.77
C SER A 313 -57.56 23.70 25.42
N SER A 314 -56.76 23.09 26.30
CA SER A 314 -56.98 21.79 27.01
C SER A 314 -57.68 20.63 26.30
N SER A 315 -57.04 19.46 26.25
CA SER A 315 -57.49 18.23 26.96
C SER A 315 -56.59 17.02 26.70
N SER A 316 -56.65 16.11 27.68
CA SER A 316 -55.87 14.91 27.97
C SER A 316 -56.34 13.63 27.27
N SER A 317 -55.44 12.65 27.10
CA SER A 317 -55.69 11.20 27.36
C SER A 317 -54.38 10.38 27.20
N THR A 318 -53.71 9.96 28.28
CA THR A 318 -53.71 8.63 28.94
C THR A 318 -53.42 7.35 28.13
N ALA A 319 -52.35 6.67 28.58
CA ALA A 319 -52.10 5.21 28.73
C ALA A 319 -52.11 4.32 27.45
N THR A 320 -51.20 3.35 27.27
CA THR A 320 -51.00 2.19 28.17
C THR A 320 -49.74 1.39 27.81
N THR A 321 -49.14 0.84 28.86
CA THR A 321 -48.05 -0.15 29.02
C THR A 321 -48.24 -1.48 28.27
N ALA A 322 -47.15 -2.11 27.80
CA ALA A 322 -46.90 -3.56 27.93
C ALA A 322 -45.48 -3.98 27.44
N GLU A 323 -44.72 -4.61 28.34
CA GLU A 323 -43.63 -5.58 28.15
C GLU A 323 -43.98 -6.76 29.09
N PRO A 324 -43.28 -7.91 29.15
CA PRO A 324 -42.33 -8.56 28.23
C PRO A 324 -42.64 -10.08 28.02
N THR A 325 -41.91 -10.79 27.15
CA THR A 325 -41.69 -12.25 27.32
C THR A 325 -40.32 -12.68 26.80
N THR A 326 -39.61 -13.38 27.67
CA THR A 326 -38.32 -14.06 27.50
C THR A 326 -38.48 -15.39 26.76
N SER A 327 -37.49 -15.77 25.95
CA SER A 327 -37.20 -17.19 25.71
C SER A 327 -35.70 -17.40 25.47
N THR A 328 -35.17 -18.32 26.26
CA THR A 328 -33.77 -18.72 26.34
C THR A 328 -33.50 -19.81 25.30
N THR A 329 -32.44 -19.66 24.50
CA THR A 329 -31.78 -20.82 23.87
C THR A 329 -30.27 -20.56 23.86
N SER A 330 -29.52 -21.45 24.51
CA SER A 330 -28.06 -21.41 24.57
C SER A 330 -27.42 -21.40 23.17
N PRO A 331 -26.40 -20.57 22.91
CA PRO A 331 -25.64 -20.64 21.67
C PRO A 331 -24.67 -21.82 21.70
N THR A 332 -24.70 -22.61 20.63
CA THR A 332 -23.65 -23.55 20.25
C THR A 332 -22.31 -22.79 20.17
N PRO A 333 -21.20 -23.31 20.72
CA PRO A 333 -19.94 -22.57 20.74
C PRO A 333 -19.46 -22.30 19.31
N CYS A 334 -19.11 -21.04 19.06
CA CYS A 334 -18.50 -20.56 17.81
C CYS A 334 -17.31 -21.44 17.40
N PRO A 335 -17.08 -21.67 16.09
CA PRO A 335 -15.91 -22.40 15.63
C PRO A 335 -14.64 -21.63 16.02
N THR A 336 -13.83 -22.25 16.89
CA THR A 336 -12.54 -21.73 17.32
C THR A 336 -11.68 -21.44 16.09
N PRO A 337 -11.09 -20.24 15.97
CA PRO A 337 -10.28 -19.89 14.80
C PRO A 337 -9.10 -20.87 14.67
N CYS A 338 -8.88 -21.34 13.44
CA CYS A 338 -7.82 -22.28 13.10
C CYS A 338 -6.45 -21.65 13.42
N ARG A 339 -5.66 -22.31 14.27
CA ARG A 339 -4.37 -21.78 14.79
C ARG A 339 -3.15 -22.33 14.05
N VAL A 340 -3.35 -23.10 12.98
CA VAL A 340 -2.27 -23.70 12.20
C VAL A 340 -1.82 -22.71 11.11
N PRO A 341 -0.54 -22.30 11.08
CA PRO A 341 -0.02 -21.43 10.04
C PRO A 341 -0.16 -22.04 8.65
N ASN A 342 -0.43 -21.19 7.65
CA ASN A 342 -0.58 -21.59 6.24
C ASN A 342 -1.70 -22.62 6.00
N CYS A 343 -2.65 -22.72 6.93
CA CYS A 343 -3.80 -23.59 6.85
C CYS A 343 -5.05 -22.83 6.44
N MET A 344 -5.73 -23.31 5.40
CA MET A 344 -6.98 -22.76 4.88
C MET A 344 -8.19 -23.22 5.69
N SER A 345 -8.18 -24.47 6.18
CA SER A 345 -9.21 -25.01 7.07
C SER A 345 -8.62 -26.02 8.04
N CYS A 346 -9.04 -25.97 9.31
CA CYS A 346 -8.65 -26.95 10.33
C CYS A 346 -9.48 -28.23 10.25
N ALA A 347 -8.97 -29.31 10.84
CA ALA A 347 -9.70 -30.55 11.02
C ALA A 347 -10.90 -30.33 11.96
N PRO A 348 -12.06 -30.98 11.71
CA PRO A 348 -13.24 -30.84 12.56
C PRO A 348 -12.91 -31.16 14.03
N GLY A 349 -13.21 -30.23 14.94
CA GLY A 349 -12.95 -30.39 16.38
C GLY A 349 -11.50 -30.23 16.82
N ASN A 350 -10.56 -29.88 15.92
CA ASN A 350 -9.16 -29.69 16.28
C ASN A 350 -8.55 -28.46 15.58
N SER A 351 -8.54 -27.32 16.26
CA SER A 351 -7.99 -26.05 15.76
C SER A 351 -6.46 -26.01 15.64
N MET A 352 -5.77 -27.09 16.01
CA MET A 352 -4.31 -27.24 15.94
C MET A 352 -3.88 -28.25 14.85
N ARG A 353 -4.83 -28.79 14.07
CA ARG A 353 -4.55 -29.62 12.90
C ARG A 353 -5.20 -29.06 11.66
N CYS A 354 -4.42 -28.96 10.59
CA CYS A 354 -4.92 -28.56 9.29
C CYS A 354 -5.56 -29.71 8.53
N SER A 355 -6.63 -29.42 7.80
CA SER A 355 -7.26 -30.32 6.82
C SER A 355 -6.98 -29.89 5.38
N VAL A 356 -6.82 -28.59 5.11
CA VAL A 356 -6.51 -28.06 3.77
C VAL A 356 -5.52 -26.90 3.86
N CYS A 357 -4.42 -26.96 3.10
CA CYS A 357 -3.38 -25.93 3.06
C CYS A 357 -3.66 -24.85 2.00
N PHE A 358 -3.07 -23.66 2.16
CA PHE A 358 -3.04 -22.67 1.08
C PHE A 358 -2.24 -23.19 -0.12
N PRO A 359 -2.54 -22.74 -1.36
CA PRO A 359 -1.77 -23.09 -2.55
C PRO A 359 -0.26 -22.81 -2.38
N GLY A 360 0.58 -23.77 -2.77
CA GLY A 360 2.05 -23.71 -2.58
C GLY A 360 2.56 -24.38 -1.29
N TYR A 361 1.67 -24.94 -0.47
CA TYR A 361 1.99 -25.69 0.74
C TYR A 361 1.39 -27.10 0.68
N VAL A 362 2.13 -28.09 1.18
CA VAL A 362 1.74 -29.50 1.24
C VAL A 362 1.33 -29.87 2.65
N LEU A 363 0.22 -30.59 2.78
CA LEU A 363 -0.28 -31.09 4.06
C LEU A 363 0.53 -32.30 4.51
N THR A 364 1.06 -32.23 5.73
CA THR A 364 1.83 -33.31 6.34
C THR A 364 0.95 -34.25 7.16
N ALA A 365 1.42 -35.48 7.41
CA ALA A 365 0.71 -36.45 8.27
C ALA A 365 0.45 -35.92 9.71
N GLY A 366 1.22 -34.91 10.14
CA GLY A 366 1.03 -34.21 11.42
C GLY A 366 -0.13 -33.22 11.42
N GLY A 367 -0.67 -32.82 10.27
CA GLY A 367 -1.68 -31.77 10.12
C GLY A 367 -1.09 -30.36 10.00
N TRP A 368 0.11 -30.23 9.45
CA TRP A 368 0.79 -28.94 9.21
C TRP A 368 1.00 -28.68 7.72
N CYS A 369 1.02 -27.41 7.33
CA CYS A 369 1.20 -26.96 5.95
C CYS A 369 2.62 -26.44 5.73
N MET A 370 3.43 -27.19 4.98
CA MET A 370 4.84 -26.86 4.72
C MET A 370 5.10 -26.63 3.23
N ARG A 371 6.00 -25.70 2.90
CA ARG A 371 6.35 -25.34 1.52
C ARG A 371 7.51 -26.21 1.05
N HIS A 372 7.42 -26.81 -0.13
CA HIS A 372 8.53 -27.57 -0.72
C HIS A 372 9.59 -26.61 -1.25
N THR A 373 10.81 -26.72 -0.74
CA THR A 373 12.05 -26.29 -1.41
C THR A 373 12.67 -27.55 -2.01
N GLY A 374 13.21 -27.48 -3.22
CA GLY A 374 13.54 -28.63 -4.08
C GLY A 374 14.63 -29.62 -3.63
N GLU A 375 14.89 -29.79 -2.33
CA GLU A 375 15.67 -30.90 -1.77
C GLU A 375 15.02 -31.32 -0.44
N ASP A 376 14.91 -32.63 -0.19
CA ASP A 376 14.12 -33.28 0.88
C ASP A 376 14.47 -32.86 2.32
N ALA A 377 14.12 -31.64 2.71
CA ALA A 377 14.16 -31.18 4.10
C ALA A 377 12.98 -30.27 4.44
N ALA A 378 12.09 -30.77 5.28
CA ALA A 378 11.04 -29.98 5.91
C ALA A 378 11.63 -29.10 7.02
N VAL A 379 11.45 -27.78 6.95
CA VAL A 379 11.93 -26.83 7.97
C VAL A 379 10.74 -26.19 8.69
N PHE A 380 10.73 -26.30 10.03
CA PHE A 380 9.76 -25.61 10.89
C PHE A 380 10.07 -24.10 10.98
N PRO A 381 9.05 -23.23 10.98
CA PRO A 381 9.26 -21.80 11.23
C PRO A 381 9.51 -21.58 12.72
N VAL A 382 10.67 -21.00 13.05
CA VAL A 382 11.03 -20.60 14.42
C VAL A 382 10.32 -19.29 14.76
N GLY A 383 9.56 -19.31 15.84
CA GLY A 383 8.97 -18.14 16.51
C GLY A 383 8.77 -18.44 18.00
N THR A 384 9.84 -18.22 18.77
CA THR A 384 9.93 -18.12 20.25
C THR A 384 9.04 -19.03 21.10
N ALA A 385 9.61 -20.17 21.51
CA ALA A 385 9.42 -20.70 22.87
C ALA A 385 10.80 -21.01 23.44
N ALA A 386 11.16 -20.37 24.55
CA ALA A 386 12.37 -20.68 25.29
C ALA A 386 12.25 -22.08 25.90
N ALA A 387 13.22 -22.97 25.62
CA ALA A 387 13.79 -23.92 26.58
C ALA A 387 14.91 -24.77 25.97
N ALA A 388 16.07 -24.68 26.61
CA ALA A 388 17.08 -25.73 26.82
C ALA A 388 18.10 -26.10 25.72
N ALA A 389 19.35 -26.12 26.20
CA ALA A 389 20.53 -26.84 25.73
C ALA A 389 21.40 -26.19 24.62
N VAL A 390 22.33 -25.32 25.03
CA VAL A 390 23.65 -25.24 24.41
C VAL A 390 24.70 -25.61 25.47
N SER A 391 25.04 -26.90 25.52
CA SER A 391 26.36 -27.36 25.93
C SER A 391 27.16 -27.57 24.66
N ALA A 392 28.21 -26.78 24.44
CA ALA A 392 29.43 -27.14 23.71
C ALA A 392 30.26 -25.89 23.46
N THR A 393 31.14 -25.56 24.41
CA THR A 393 32.23 -24.62 24.18
C THR A 393 33.32 -25.33 23.38
N VAL A 394 33.72 -24.70 22.28
CA VAL A 394 34.73 -25.12 21.31
C VAL A 394 36.14 -25.08 21.91
N VAL A 395 36.79 -26.25 21.94
CA VAL A 395 38.13 -26.57 21.38
C VAL A 395 39.30 -25.60 21.65
N VAL A 396 40.22 -26.09 22.49
CA VAL A 396 41.71 -26.12 22.30
C VAL A 396 42.47 -24.79 22.44
N MET A 397 43.39 -24.69 23.43
CA MET A 397 44.80 -25.13 23.30
C MET A 397 45.65 -24.85 24.56
N GLY A 398 46.41 -25.86 24.99
CA GLY A 398 47.61 -25.78 25.84
C GLY A 398 47.40 -25.51 27.34
N ALA A 399 48.16 -26.05 28.28
CA ALA A 399 49.33 -26.93 28.24
C ALA A 399 49.67 -27.30 29.70
N VAL A 400 50.16 -28.54 29.89
CA VAL A 400 51.25 -28.91 30.82
C VAL A 400 50.96 -29.07 32.32
N LEU A 401 50.94 -30.35 32.73
CA LEU A 401 51.65 -31.00 33.86
C LEU A 401 51.62 -30.31 35.25
N ALA A 402 50.84 -30.88 36.18
CA ALA A 402 51.31 -31.70 37.32
C ALA A 402 50.21 -31.82 38.39
#